data_AF-A0A7X7SX88-F1
#
_entry.id   AF-A0A7X7SX88-F1
#
_cell.length_a   1.000
_cell.length_b   1.000
_cell.length_c   1.000
_cell.angle_alpha   90.00
_cell.angle_beta   90.00
_cell.angle_gamma   90.00
#
_symmetry.space_group_name_H-M   'P 1'
#
loop_
_entity.id
_entity.type
_entity.pdbx_description
1 polymer ?
#
loop_
_entity_poly.entity_id
_entity_poly.type
_entity_poly.pdbx_seq_one_letter_code
_entity_poly.pdbx_strand_id
1 'polypeptide(L)'
;LEQCIEKVLLSKRMKTHSNLYEVKDFIDKYYYEDITLEKLSSMFHFSKGYLSRAFKDEFGQNISSYITNVRLNNAMEYLQQGNLKISEIMRLTGFNSLNYFCKVFKKRFGKTPSKVKSQECSGL
;
A
#
# COMPACT_ATOMS: atom_id res chain seq x y z
N LEU A 1 40.02 -17.48 6.40
CA LEU A 1 39.51 -16.36 7.24
C LEU A 1 38.76 -15.33 6.40
N GLU A 2 39.30 -14.90 5.26
CA GLU A 2 38.69 -13.91 4.34
C GLU A 2 37.32 -14.34 3.77
N GLN A 3 37.16 -15.62 3.38
CA GLN A 3 35.89 -16.15 2.88
C GLN A 3 34.74 -16.19 3.91
N CYS A 4 35.06 -16.26 5.21
CA CYS A 4 34.05 -16.20 6.28
C CYS A 4 33.59 -14.76 6.52
N ILE A 5 34.50 -13.79 6.40
CA ILE A 5 34.17 -12.37 6.57
C ILE A 5 33.22 -11.94 5.44
N GLU A 6 33.49 -12.34 4.20
CA GLU A 6 32.62 -12.04 3.06
C GLU A 6 31.21 -12.65 3.23
N LYS A 7 31.11 -13.92 3.66
CA LYS A 7 29.81 -14.56 3.96
C LYS A 7 29.06 -13.88 5.10
N VAL A 8 29.74 -13.44 6.15
CA VAL A 8 29.12 -12.71 7.27
C VAL A 8 28.66 -11.32 6.82
N LEU A 9 29.45 -10.59 6.03
CA LEU A 9 29.09 -9.29 5.48
C LEU A 9 27.97 -9.38 4.44
N LEU A 10 27.95 -10.41 3.59
CA LEU A 10 26.86 -10.72 2.67
C LEU A 10 25.60 -11.11 3.44
N SER A 11 25.68 -11.91 4.50
CA SER A 11 24.52 -12.23 5.35
C SER A 11 23.97 -10.99 6.08
N LYS A 12 24.82 -10.05 6.47
CA LYS A 12 24.43 -8.74 7.03
C LYS A 12 23.81 -7.83 5.97
N ARG A 13 24.40 -7.76 4.76
CA ARG A 13 23.83 -7.05 3.59
C ARG A 13 22.48 -7.63 3.18
N MET A 14 22.36 -8.95 3.15
CA MET A 14 21.11 -9.66 2.86
C MET A 14 20.08 -9.41 3.96
N LYS A 15 20.43 -9.38 5.25
CA LYS A 15 19.49 -8.96 6.32
C LYS A 15 19.00 -7.51 6.19
N THR A 16 19.76 -6.64 5.54
CA THR A 16 19.39 -5.22 5.37
C THR A 16 18.60 -4.99 4.08
N HIS A 17 18.83 -5.79 3.04
CA HIS A 17 18.06 -5.79 1.78
C HIS A 17 16.83 -6.71 1.78
N SER A 18 16.78 -7.72 2.66
CA SER A 18 15.65 -8.66 2.82
C SER A 18 14.42 -8.04 3.50
N ASN A 19 14.47 -6.77 3.93
CA ASN A 19 13.46 -6.20 4.84
C ASN A 19 12.52 -5.17 4.14
N LEU A 20 12.90 -4.53 3.03
CA LEU A 20 11.99 -3.60 2.32
C LEU A 20 10.87 -4.33 1.57
N TYR A 21 11.16 -5.50 1.01
CA TYR A 21 10.14 -6.35 0.38
C TYR A 21 9.17 -6.90 1.43
N GLU A 22 9.64 -7.23 2.63
CA GLU A 22 8.76 -7.61 3.75
C GLU A 22 7.84 -6.46 4.18
N VAL A 23 8.34 -5.21 4.21
CA VAL A 23 7.50 -4.02 4.44
C VAL A 23 6.43 -3.91 3.35
N LYS A 24 6.80 -4.10 2.08
CA LYS A 24 5.87 -4.05 0.95
C LYS A 24 4.80 -5.15 1.07
N ASP A 25 5.21 -6.39 1.32
CA ASP A 25 4.32 -7.53 1.46
C ASP A 25 3.37 -7.37 2.65
N PHE A 26 3.86 -6.79 3.76
CA PHE A 26 3.01 -6.41 4.88
C PHE A 26 1.96 -5.38 4.47
N ILE A 27 2.34 -4.34 3.72
CA ILE A 27 1.36 -3.36 3.23
C ILE A 27 0.35 -4.04 2.29
N ASP A 28 0.80 -4.90 1.37
CA ASP A 28 -0.08 -5.59 0.43
C ASP A 28 -1.09 -6.52 1.11
N LYS A 29 -0.69 -7.12 2.23
CA LYS A 29 -1.56 -8.03 3.00
C LYS A 29 -2.48 -7.30 3.97
N TYR A 30 -2.03 -6.18 4.56
CA TYR A 30 -2.71 -5.49 5.66
C TYR A 30 -3.10 -4.05 5.31
N TYR A 31 -3.19 -3.69 4.02
CA TYR A 31 -3.46 -2.31 3.57
C TYR A 31 -4.70 -1.68 4.21
N TYR A 32 -5.68 -2.49 4.61
CA TYR A 32 -6.93 -2.05 5.21
C TYR A 32 -6.77 -1.53 6.65
N GLU A 33 -5.66 -1.85 7.31
CA GLU A 33 -5.33 -1.39 8.65
C GLU A 33 -4.79 0.05 8.67
N ASP A 34 -4.77 0.66 9.85
CA ASP A 34 -4.08 1.93 10.05
C ASP A 34 -2.55 1.74 10.03
N ILE A 35 -1.98 1.82 8.82
CA ILE A 35 -0.52 1.73 8.58
C ILE A 35 0.08 3.13 8.55
N THR A 36 1.12 3.34 9.36
CA THR A 36 1.90 4.58 9.39
C THR A 36 3.39 4.29 9.25
N LEU A 37 4.16 5.28 8.80
CA LEU A 37 5.62 5.18 8.72
C LEU A 37 6.24 4.85 10.09
N GLU A 38 5.67 5.39 11.18
CA GLU A 38 6.06 5.06 12.56
C GLU A 38 5.92 3.56 12.83
N LYS A 39 4.73 3.01 12.60
CA LYS A 39 4.41 1.60 12.87
C LYS A 39 5.34 0.68 12.08
N LEU A 40 5.51 0.96 10.79
CA LEU A 40 6.42 0.17 9.94
C LEU A 40 7.87 0.30 10.40
N SER A 41 8.33 1.52 10.72
CA SER A 41 9.71 1.74 11.18
C SER A 41 10.01 0.98 12.48
N SER A 42 9.05 0.95 13.41
CA SER A 42 9.17 0.22 14.68
C SER A 42 9.12 -1.30 14.48
N MET A 43 8.17 -1.78 13.66
CA MET A 43 7.95 -3.20 13.40
C MET A 43 9.12 -3.86 12.67
N PHE A 44 9.70 -3.14 11.71
CA PHE A 44 10.77 -3.65 10.85
C PHE A 44 12.17 -3.15 11.25
N HIS A 45 12.27 -2.50 12.42
CA HIS A 45 13.52 -2.00 13.02
C HIS A 45 14.32 -1.06 12.11
N PHE A 46 13.63 -0.18 11.39
CA PHE A 46 14.24 0.89 10.62
C PHE A 46 14.12 2.24 11.34
N SER A 47 15.06 3.14 11.06
CA SER A 47 14.77 4.55 11.29
C SER A 47 13.76 5.04 10.25
N LYS A 48 12.82 5.92 10.64
CA LYS A 48 11.82 6.50 9.72
C LYS A 48 12.45 7.13 8.49
N GLY A 49 13.54 7.88 8.67
CA GLY A 49 14.24 8.57 7.60
C GLY A 49 14.87 7.60 6.60
N TYR A 50 15.47 6.50 7.09
CA TYR A 50 15.98 5.45 6.22
C TYR A 50 14.85 4.78 5.46
N LEU A 51 13.81 4.30 6.17
CA LEU A 51 12.70 3.59 5.56
C LEU A 51 12.00 4.43 4.49
N SER A 52 11.74 5.72 4.76
CA SER A 52 11.10 6.60 3.78
C SER A 52 11.91 6.79 2.51
N ARG A 53 13.25 6.92 2.61
CA ARG A 53 14.12 7.09 1.44
C ARG A 53 14.29 5.78 0.70
N ALA A 54 14.70 4.73 1.41
CA ALA A 54 15.01 3.43 0.83
C ALA A 54 13.77 2.80 0.16
N PHE A 55 12.58 2.91 0.76
CA PHE A 55 11.35 2.41 0.13
C PHE A 55 11.02 3.17 -1.17
N LYS A 56 11.23 4.49 -1.19
CA LYS A 56 10.99 5.30 -2.39
C LYS A 56 12.00 4.98 -3.50
N ASP A 57 13.27 4.82 -3.14
CA ASP A 57 14.34 4.52 -4.08
C ASP A 57 14.15 3.12 -4.69
N GLU A 58 13.71 2.14 -3.89
CA GLU A 58 13.46 0.76 -4.33
C GLU A 58 12.18 0.63 -5.18
N PHE A 59 11.06 1.23 -4.74
CA PHE A 59 9.73 1.01 -5.35
C PHE A 59 9.20 2.20 -6.18
N GLY A 60 10.01 3.24 -6.37
CA GLY A 60 9.69 4.43 -7.17
C GLY A 60 8.63 5.36 -6.58
N GLN A 61 8.12 5.08 -5.37
CA GLN A 61 7.08 5.87 -4.71
C GLN A 61 7.20 5.80 -3.20
N ASN A 62 6.76 6.85 -2.50
CA ASN A 62 6.76 6.83 -1.03
C ASN A 62 5.68 5.88 -0.49
N ILE A 63 5.87 5.44 0.76
CA ILE A 63 5.00 4.49 1.47
C ILE A 63 3.53 4.94 1.48
N SER A 64 3.24 6.20 1.81
CA SER A 64 1.85 6.69 1.86
C SER A 64 1.15 6.61 0.50
N SER A 65 1.88 6.89 -0.58
CA SER A 65 1.37 6.77 -1.95
C SER A 65 1.17 5.31 -2.33
N TYR A 66 2.10 4.44 -1.95
CA TYR A 66 1.99 3.00 -2.16
C TYR A 66 0.75 2.42 -1.47
N ILE A 67 0.57 2.68 -0.18
CA ILE A 67 -0.63 2.28 0.59
C ILE A 67 -1.90 2.78 -0.11
N THR A 68 -1.93 4.07 -0.48
CA THR A 68 -3.09 4.65 -1.17
C THR A 68 -3.39 3.92 -2.49
N ASN A 69 -2.36 3.57 -3.27
CA ASN A 69 -2.53 2.86 -4.54
C ASN A 69 -3.06 1.43 -4.34
N VAL A 70 -2.52 0.67 -3.37
CA VAL A 70 -3.03 -0.67 -3.05
C VAL A 70 -4.50 -0.61 -2.64
N ARG A 71 -4.86 0.33 -1.76
CA ARG A 71 -6.25 0.52 -1.33
C ARG A 71 -7.18 0.89 -2.49
N LEU A 72 -6.73 1.76 -3.39
CA LEU A 72 -7.51 2.18 -4.56
C LEU A 72 -7.74 1.05 -5.56
N ASN A 73 -6.75 0.19 -5.79
CA ASN A 73 -6.90 -0.96 -6.67
C ASN A 73 -7.96 -1.93 -6.11
N ASN A 74 -7.87 -2.29 -4.83
CA ASN A 74 -8.88 -3.12 -4.17
C ASN A 74 -10.27 -2.45 -4.15
N ALA A 75 -10.34 -1.13 -3.95
CA ALA A 75 -11.60 -0.40 -4.01
C ALA A 75 -12.25 -0.46 -5.40
N MET A 76 -11.46 -0.43 -6.48
CA MET A 76 -11.98 -0.58 -7.85
C MET A 76 -12.67 -1.94 -8.02
N GLU A 77 -12.05 -3.02 -7.56
CA GLU A 77 -12.61 -4.37 -7.65
C GLU A 77 -13.97 -4.47 -6.95
N TYR A 78 -14.08 -3.94 -5.72
CA TYR A 78 -15.36 -3.91 -5.00
C TYR A 78 -16.42 -3.03 -5.68
N LEU A 79 -16.03 -1.95 -6.33
CA LEU A 79 -16.96 -1.06 -7.03
C LEU A 79 -17.52 -1.72 -8.29
N GLN A 80 -16.68 -2.45 -9.01
CA GLN A 80 -17.09 -3.22 -10.19
C GLN A 80 -18.05 -4.34 -9.78
N GLN A 81 -17.79 -5.07 -8.69
CA GLN A 81 -18.73 -6.07 -8.19
C GLN A 81 -20.13 -5.54 -7.84
N GLY A 82 -20.31 -4.22 -7.65
CA GLY A 82 -21.62 -3.58 -7.50
C GLY A 82 -22.38 -3.81 -6.18
N ASN A 83 -21.98 -4.81 -5.39
CA ASN A 83 -22.76 -5.31 -4.24
C ASN A 83 -22.62 -4.51 -2.95
N LEU A 84 -21.61 -3.62 -2.85
CA LEU A 84 -21.26 -2.93 -1.60
C LEU A 84 -21.52 -1.43 -1.68
N LYS A 85 -22.01 -0.83 -0.60
CA LYS A 85 -22.12 0.64 -0.46
C LYS A 85 -20.72 1.26 -0.41
N ILE A 86 -20.60 2.51 -0.87
CA ILE A 86 -19.31 3.23 -0.85
C ILE A 86 -18.69 3.28 0.56
N SER A 87 -19.52 3.46 1.58
CA SER A 87 -19.08 3.45 2.99
C SER A 87 -18.50 2.09 3.42
N GLU A 88 -19.05 0.98 2.94
CA GLU A 88 -18.55 -0.37 3.24
C GLU A 88 -17.22 -0.62 2.53
N ILE A 89 -17.11 -0.20 1.27
CA ILE A 89 -15.87 -0.29 0.49
C ILE A 89 -14.76 0.50 1.17
N MET A 90 -15.04 1.72 1.61
CA MET A 90 -14.08 2.54 2.36
C MET A 90 -13.60 1.84 3.63
N ARG A 91 -14.51 1.22 4.40
CA ARG A 91 -14.16 0.45 5.60
C ARG A 91 -13.29 -0.75 5.28
N LEU A 92 -13.62 -1.52 4.24
CA LEU A 92 -12.87 -2.71 3.82
C LEU A 92 -11.49 -2.38 3.23
N THR A 93 -11.31 -1.15 2.75
CA THR A 93 -10.06 -0.70 2.13
C THR A 93 -9.28 0.28 3.01
N GLY A 94 -9.71 0.53 4.24
CA GLY A 94 -9.00 1.37 5.21
C GLY A 94 -9.06 2.89 4.93
N PHE A 95 -10.01 3.37 4.12
CA PHE A 95 -10.22 4.80 3.92
C PHE A 95 -11.12 5.40 5.00
N ASN A 96 -10.58 6.35 5.76
CA ASN A 96 -11.29 7.01 6.86
C ASN A 96 -11.96 8.35 6.45
N SER A 97 -11.77 8.80 5.21
CA SER A 97 -12.31 10.09 4.73
C SER A 97 -12.87 9.95 3.33
N LEU A 98 -14.18 10.22 3.18
CA LEU A 98 -14.88 10.15 1.90
C LEU A 98 -14.32 11.18 0.91
N ASN A 99 -14.04 12.39 1.39
CA ASN A 99 -13.47 13.46 0.56
C ASN A 99 -12.09 13.08 0.03
N TYR A 100 -11.22 12.53 0.87
CA TYR A 100 -9.92 12.06 0.44
C TYR A 100 -10.05 10.91 -0.56
N PHE A 101 -10.84 9.88 -0.23
CA PHE A 101 -11.09 8.72 -1.09
C PHE A 101 -11.56 9.14 -2.48
N CYS A 102 -12.64 9.92 -2.58
CA CYS A 102 -13.17 10.40 -3.86
C CYS A 102 -12.15 11.21 -4.65
N LYS A 103 -11.38 12.08 -3.98
CA LYS A 103 -10.33 12.90 -4.61
C LYS A 103 -9.23 12.04 -5.21
N VAL A 104 -8.66 11.11 -4.45
CA VAL A 104 -7.55 10.27 -4.94
C VAL A 104 -8.02 9.22 -5.94
N PHE A 105 -9.23 8.69 -5.78
CA PHE A 105 -9.83 7.75 -6.73
C PHE A 105 -10.04 8.41 -8.09
N LYS A 106 -10.68 9.59 -8.13
CA LYS A 106 -10.88 10.33 -9.38
C LYS A 106 -9.55 10.72 -10.02
N LYS A 107 -8.55 11.13 -9.22
CA LYS A 107 -7.22 11.44 -9.74
C LYS A 107 -6.55 10.22 -10.40
N ARG A 108 -6.72 9.03 -9.81
CA ARG A 108 -6.12 7.77 -10.29
C ARG A 108 -6.83 7.23 -11.53
N PHE A 109 -8.16 7.20 -11.54
CA PHE A 109 -8.95 6.47 -12.53
C PHE A 109 -9.78 7.36 -13.47
N GLY A 110 -9.74 8.68 -13.31
CA GLY A 110 -10.48 9.65 -14.14
C GLY A 110 -11.99 9.71 -13.88
N LYS A 111 -12.56 8.76 -13.12
CA LYS A 111 -13.99 8.67 -12.79
C LYS A 111 -14.19 8.69 -11.27
N THR A 112 -15.37 9.10 -10.81
CA THR A 112 -15.72 9.03 -9.38
C THR A 112 -16.13 7.60 -8.99
N PRO A 113 -15.99 7.21 -7.70
CA PRO A 113 -16.46 5.89 -7.23
C PRO A 113 -17.92 5.61 -7.58
N SER A 114 -18.81 6.59 -7.37
CA SER A 114 -20.23 6.46 -7.70
C SER A 114 -20.47 6.24 -9.19
N LYS A 115 -19.68 6.88 -10.07
CA LYS A 115 -19.80 6.70 -11.52
C LYS A 115 -19.40 5.28 -11.94
N VAL A 116 -18.36 4.71 -11.34
CA VAL A 116 -17.96 3.31 -11.59
C VAL A 116 -19.06 2.37 -11.13
N LYS A 117 -19.55 2.53 -9.89
CA LYS A 117 -20.60 1.67 -9.34
C LYS A 117 -21.90 1.68 -10.16
N SER A 118 -22.32 2.84 -10.65
CA SER A 118 -23.55 2.95 -11.46
C SER A 118 -23.43 2.41 -12.89
N GLN A 119 -22.22 2.13 -13.38
CA GLN A 119 -22.02 1.63 -14.75
C GLN A 119 -22.29 0.12 -14.90
N GLU A 120 -22.51 -0.62 -13.80
CA GLU A 120 -22.74 -2.07 -13.82
C GLU A 120 -24.22 -2.52 -13.76
N CYS A 121 -25.20 -1.64 -13.95
CA CYS A 121 -26.62 -2.03 -14.11
C CYS A 121 -27.14 -1.98 -15.56
N SER A 122 -26.29 -2.21 -16.56
CA SER A 122 -26.69 -2.19 -17.99
C SER A 122 -26.29 -3.43 -18.78
N GLY A 123 -26.15 -4.58 -18.12
CA GLY A 123 -25.88 -5.82 -18.84
C GLY A 123 -25.76 -7.04 -17.95
N LEU A 124 -26.87 -7.46 -17.33
CA LEU A 124 -27.28 -8.86 -17.14
C LEU A 124 -28.81 -8.89 -17.01
#